data_AF-A0A6A6L9F4-F1
#
_entry.id   AF-A0A6A6L9F4-F1
#
_cell.length_a   1.000
_cell.length_b   1.000
_cell.length_c   1.000
_cell.angle_alpha   90.00
_cell.angle_beta   90.00
_cell.angle_gamma   90.00
#
_symmetry.space_group_name_H-M   'P 1'
#
loop_
_entity.id
_entity.type
_entity.pdbx_description
1 polymer ?
#
loop_
_entity_poly.entity_id
_entity_poly.type
_entity_poly.pdbx_seq_one_letter_code
_entity_poly.pdbx_strand_id
1 'polypeptide(L)'
;MSASCAVVFILVHQCLKTGSDGLFEHSQLVGGTWELAYPTLCFSCGYFAYDQLDMLLYRLYSGLIPSILMHHLILLICFTLALYRNATVNYLILTLICELHSIFLHVRKVRRMAGVRDAKSKIVKLEWFLNWVTFIFARSMSHILITIKLIRDASKFERGVQLPLALFGMAGMNLLNVGLGVDLFNAFKREKSS
;
A
#
# COMPACT_ATOMS: atom_id res chain seq x y z
N MET A 1 -5.00 3.77 17.27
CA MET A 1 -4.21 4.33 16.16
C MET A 1 -4.29 3.35 15.01
N SER A 2 -4.81 3.73 13.84
CA SER A 2 -4.86 2.84 12.67
C SER A 2 -3.46 2.63 12.10
N ALA A 3 -3.24 1.52 11.37
CA ALA A 3 -1.95 1.21 10.74
C ALA A 3 -1.45 2.37 9.85
N SER A 4 -2.34 2.99 9.08
CA SER A 4 -2.01 4.12 8.21
C SER A 4 -1.54 5.37 8.99
N CYS A 5 -2.10 5.65 10.17
CA CYS A 5 -1.63 6.76 11.01
C CYS A 5 -0.22 6.49 11.57
N ALA A 6 0.05 5.25 11.98
CA ALA A 6 1.38 4.86 12.45
C ALA A 6 2.43 4.99 11.34
N VAL A 7 2.11 4.56 10.11
CA VAL A 7 3.00 4.70 8.94
C VAL A 7 3.30 6.18 8.65
N VAL A 8 2.27 7.04 8.58
CA VAL A 8 2.48 8.48 8.35
C VAL A 8 3.33 9.09 9.46
N PHE A 9 3.06 8.75 10.72
CA PHE A 9 3.83 9.24 11.85
C PHE A 9 5.30 8.85 11.74
N ILE A 10 5.61 7.58 11.46
CA ILE A 10 6.98 7.09 11.29
C ILE A 10 7.70 7.83 10.16
N LEU A 11 7.04 7.99 9.00
CA LEU A 11 7.63 8.64 7.84
C LEU A 11 7.89 10.13 8.08
N VAL A 12 6.95 10.84 8.69
CA VAL A 12 7.11 12.26 9.04
C VAL A 12 8.22 12.43 10.07
N HIS A 13 8.21 11.63 11.13
CA HIS A 13 9.23 11.67 12.19
C HIS A 13 10.63 11.41 11.61
N GLN A 14 10.77 10.39 10.77
CA GLN A 14 12.05 10.06 10.15
C GLN A 14 12.50 11.13 9.14
N CYS A 15 11.57 11.68 8.35
CA CYS A 15 11.86 12.79 7.44
C CYS A 15 12.35 14.03 8.19
N LEU A 16 11.76 14.36 9.35
CA LEU A 16 12.20 15.47 10.19
C LEU A 16 13.57 15.21 10.85
N LYS A 17 13.89 13.96 11.19
CA LYS A 17 15.13 13.58 11.88
C LYS A 17 16.35 13.49 10.94
N THR A 18 16.17 12.89 9.76
CA THR A 18 17.29 12.58 8.84
C THR A 18 17.19 13.26 7.47
N GLY A 19 16.15 14.06 7.24
CA GLY A 19 15.84 14.62 5.92
C GLY A 19 15.30 13.57 4.94
N SER A 20 14.93 14.02 3.73
CA SER A 20 14.43 13.15 2.66
C SER A 20 15.49 12.17 2.17
N ASP A 21 16.75 12.58 2.11
CA ASP A 21 17.83 11.75 1.56
C ASP A 21 18.20 10.61 2.51
N GLY A 22 18.16 10.85 3.82
CA GLY A 22 18.36 9.83 4.85
C GLY A 22 17.22 8.81 4.92
N LEU A 23 15.98 9.21 4.57
CA LEU A 23 14.84 8.30 4.49
C LEU A 23 15.06 7.20 3.43
N PHE A 24 15.77 7.51 2.35
CA PHE A 24 16.05 6.58 1.25
C PHE A 24 17.45 5.94 1.32
N GLU A 25 18.15 6.05 2.45
CA GLU A 25 19.48 5.45 2.59
C GLU A 25 19.40 3.91 2.64
N HIS A 26 20.25 3.22 1.88
CA HIS A 26 20.19 1.76 1.75
C HIS A 26 20.40 1.03 3.09
N SER A 27 21.38 1.48 3.86
CA SER A 27 21.73 0.94 5.19
C SER A 27 20.53 0.99 6.13
N GLN A 28 19.85 2.14 6.17
CA GLN A 28 18.62 2.37 6.94
C GLN A 28 17.47 1.49 6.45
N LEU A 29 17.32 1.32 5.14
CA LEU A 29 16.18 0.61 4.57
C LEU A 29 16.26 -0.93 4.68
N VAL A 30 17.46 -1.50 4.56
CA VAL A 30 17.67 -2.96 4.54
C VAL A 30 18.07 -3.49 5.92
N GLY A 31 19.08 -2.87 6.54
CA GLY A 31 19.65 -3.31 7.82
C GLY A 31 19.12 -2.56 9.03
N GLY A 32 18.55 -1.36 8.83
CA GLY A 32 17.93 -0.58 9.88
C GLY A 32 16.47 -0.95 10.13
N THR A 33 15.98 -0.56 11.31
CA THR A 33 14.56 -0.58 11.66
C THR A 33 14.25 0.74 12.34
N TRP A 34 13.35 1.54 11.77
CA TRP A 34 12.95 2.80 12.39
C TRP A 34 12.16 2.55 13.67
N GLU A 35 12.17 3.53 14.56
CA GLU A 35 11.35 3.49 15.77
C GLU A 35 9.89 3.24 15.39
N LEU A 36 9.26 2.26 16.03
CA LEU A 36 7.89 1.79 15.75
C LEU A 36 7.66 1.06 14.41
N ALA A 37 8.65 0.95 13.52
CA ALA A 37 8.48 0.25 12.23
C ALA A 37 8.15 -1.23 12.42
N TYR A 38 8.93 -1.94 13.23
CA TYR A 38 8.69 -3.36 13.51
C TYR A 38 7.31 -3.64 14.13
N PRO A 39 6.89 -3.00 15.25
CA PRO A 39 5.56 -3.25 15.81
C PRO A 39 4.43 -2.81 14.87
N THR A 40 4.61 -1.74 14.08
CA THR A 40 3.64 -1.32 13.07
C THR A 40 3.50 -2.37 11.97
N LEU A 41 4.61 -2.98 11.54
CA LEU A 41 4.59 -4.05 10.54
C LEU A 41 3.94 -5.32 11.10
N CYS A 42 4.24 -5.71 12.34
CA CYS A 42 3.56 -6.82 13.03
C CYS A 42 2.06 -6.61 13.13
N PHE A 43 1.63 -5.43 13.59
CA PHE A 43 0.22 -5.08 13.69
C PHE A 43 -0.46 -5.11 12.32
N SER A 44 0.17 -4.52 11.31
CA SER A 44 -0.34 -4.52 9.93
C SER A 44 -0.45 -5.94 9.38
N CYS A 45 0.57 -6.79 9.61
CA CYS A 45 0.56 -8.19 9.18
C CYS A 45 -0.61 -8.97 9.79
N GLY A 46 -0.85 -8.81 11.09
CA GLY A 46 -2.01 -9.44 11.75
C GLY A 46 -3.34 -8.94 11.19
N TYR A 47 -3.47 -7.64 10.97
CA TYR A 47 -4.67 -7.04 10.36
C TYR A 47 -4.93 -7.58 8.94
N PHE A 48 -3.92 -7.59 8.06
CA PHE A 48 -4.09 -8.13 6.70
C PHE A 48 -4.39 -9.62 6.68
N ALA A 49 -3.81 -10.39 7.59
CA ALA A 49 -4.08 -11.82 7.71
C ALA A 49 -5.54 -12.06 8.13
N TYR A 50 -6.03 -11.28 9.07
CA TYR A 50 -7.43 -11.33 9.50
C TYR A 50 -8.37 -10.94 8.35
N ASP A 51 -8.12 -9.82 7.67
CA ASP A 51 -8.97 -9.36 6.56
C ASP A 51 -8.97 -10.35 5.38
N GLN A 52 -7.81 -10.95 5.08
CA GLN A 52 -7.69 -12.02 4.08
C GLN A 52 -8.53 -13.24 4.46
N LEU A 53 -8.47 -13.67 5.73
CA LEU A 53 -9.26 -14.80 6.23
C LEU A 53 -10.76 -14.50 6.16
N ASP A 54 -11.18 -13.30 6.57
CA ASP A 54 -12.56 -12.84 6.51
C ASP A 54 -13.09 -12.85 5.06
N MET A 55 -12.33 -12.31 4.12
CA MET A 55 -12.68 -12.32 2.70
C MET A 55 -12.85 -13.73 2.14
N LEU A 56 -12.01 -14.69 2.58
CA LEU A 56 -12.09 -16.08 2.15
C LEU A 56 -13.31 -16.79 2.75
N LEU A 57 -13.56 -16.63 4.05
CA LEU A 57 -14.68 -17.25 4.76
C LEU A 57 -16.02 -16.78 4.22
N TYR A 58 -16.17 -15.47 4.01
CA TYR A 58 -17.42 -14.86 3.56
C TYR A 58 -17.52 -14.70 2.04
N ARG A 59 -16.52 -15.17 1.29
CA ARG A 59 -16.43 -15.06 -0.18
C ARG A 59 -16.66 -13.64 -0.68
N LEU A 60 -16.09 -12.65 0.02
CA LEU A 60 -16.24 -11.22 -0.26
C LEU A 60 -15.34 -10.76 -1.43
N TYR A 61 -15.17 -11.61 -2.43
CA TYR A 61 -14.32 -11.39 -3.57
C TYR A 61 -15.12 -11.59 -4.87
N SER A 62 -14.80 -10.81 -5.90
CA SER A 62 -15.52 -10.83 -7.18
C SER A 62 -14.57 -11.20 -8.31
N GLY A 63 -15.01 -12.09 -9.20
CA GLY A 63 -14.25 -12.54 -10.36
C GLY A 63 -13.36 -13.77 -10.08
N LEU A 64 -12.72 -14.25 -11.15
CA LEU A 64 -11.88 -15.46 -11.12
C LEU A 64 -10.54 -15.23 -10.39
N ILE A 65 -10.00 -14.01 -10.46
CA ILE A 65 -8.76 -13.60 -9.80
C ILE A 65 -9.05 -12.28 -9.08
N PRO A 66 -9.43 -12.32 -7.80
CA PRO A 66 -9.75 -11.11 -7.06
C PRO A 66 -8.48 -10.31 -6.75
N SER A 67 -8.37 -9.14 -7.37
CA SER A 67 -7.21 -8.25 -7.26
C SER A 67 -6.87 -7.88 -5.82
N ILE A 68 -7.89 -7.65 -4.98
CA ILE A 68 -7.73 -7.32 -3.56
C ILE A 68 -7.16 -8.49 -2.74
N LEU A 69 -7.61 -9.72 -3.02
CA LEU A 69 -7.13 -10.92 -2.35
C LEU A 69 -5.68 -11.21 -2.71
N MET A 70 -5.31 -10.98 -3.97
CA MET A 70 -3.93 -11.12 -4.46
C MET A 70 -3.02 -10.04 -3.87
N HIS A 71 -3.53 -8.81 -3.72
CA HIS A 71 -2.82 -7.71 -3.07
C HIS A 71 -2.44 -8.06 -1.63
N HIS A 72 -3.41 -8.55 -0.85
CA HIS A 72 -3.21 -8.96 0.54
C HIS A 72 -2.28 -10.17 0.65
N LEU A 73 -2.40 -11.15 -0.27
CA LEU A 73 -1.50 -12.29 -0.32
C LEU A 73 -0.04 -11.87 -0.56
N ILE A 74 0.21 -11.00 -1.54
CA ILE A 74 1.57 -10.51 -1.83
C ILE A 74 2.14 -9.75 -0.62
N LEU A 75 1.34 -8.86 -0.01
CA LEU A 75 1.76 -8.13 1.20
C LEU A 75 2.08 -9.09 2.34
N LEU A 76 1.24 -10.09 2.61
CA LEU A 76 1.47 -11.06 3.69
C LEU A 76 2.73 -11.88 3.50
N ILE A 77 3.03 -12.31 2.26
CA ILE A 77 4.27 -13.03 1.95
C ILE A 77 5.48 -12.13 2.23
N CYS A 78 5.46 -10.88 1.74
CA CYS A 78 6.54 -9.93 1.97
C CYS A 78 6.71 -9.58 3.46
N PHE A 79 5.62 -9.35 4.19
CA PHE A 79 5.65 -8.99 5.61
C PHE A 79 6.18 -10.13 6.46
N THR A 80 5.66 -11.33 6.25
CA THR A 80 6.09 -12.52 7.01
C THR A 80 7.57 -12.78 6.79
N LEU A 81 8.08 -12.69 5.55
CA LEU A 81 9.50 -12.89 5.30
C LEU A 81 10.35 -11.80 5.96
N ALA A 82 9.96 -10.54 5.86
CA ALA A 82 10.71 -9.43 6.46
C ALA A 82 10.74 -9.51 8.00
N LEU A 83 9.63 -9.89 8.63
CA LEU A 83 9.56 -10.13 10.07
C LEU A 83 10.40 -11.34 10.48
N TYR A 84 10.37 -12.42 9.70
CA TYR A 84 11.16 -13.63 9.95
C TYR A 84 12.67 -13.39 9.81
N ARG A 85 13.09 -12.58 8.84
CA ARG A 85 14.52 -12.28 8.58
C ARG A 85 15.01 -11.02 9.27
N ASN A 86 14.12 -10.28 9.94
CA ASN A 86 14.35 -8.96 10.52
C ASN A 86 15.11 -8.01 9.58
N ALA A 87 14.72 -8.00 8.30
CA ALA A 87 15.38 -7.25 7.24
C ALA A 87 14.34 -6.60 6.34
N THR A 88 14.70 -5.48 5.71
CA THR A 88 13.82 -4.73 4.78
C THR A 88 12.52 -4.20 5.39
N VAL A 89 12.43 -4.13 6.72
CA VAL A 89 11.24 -3.68 7.45
C VAL A 89 10.86 -2.26 7.03
N ASN A 90 11.84 -1.37 6.92
CA ASN A 90 11.64 0.03 6.53
C ASN A 90 11.18 0.17 5.07
N TYR A 91 11.66 -0.68 4.16
CA TYR A 91 11.12 -0.75 2.78
C TYR A 91 9.62 -1.07 2.79
N LEU A 92 9.19 -2.00 3.64
CA LEU A 92 7.77 -2.37 3.73
C LEU A 92 6.91 -1.26 4.35
N ILE A 93 7.44 -0.55 5.36
CA ILE A 93 6.77 0.65 5.90
C ILE A 93 6.60 1.72 4.80
N LEU A 94 7.60 1.93 3.95
CA LEU A 94 7.46 2.84 2.80
C LEU A 94 6.38 2.37 1.82
N THR A 95 6.32 1.07 1.51
CA THR A 95 5.25 0.54 0.62
C THR A 95 3.86 0.65 1.25
N LEU A 96 3.74 0.58 2.57
CA LEU A 96 2.47 0.70 3.31
C LEU A 96 1.84 2.09 3.22
N ILE A 97 2.55 3.10 2.68
CA ILE A 97 1.92 4.39 2.36
C ILE A 97 0.74 4.22 1.40
N CYS A 98 0.75 3.16 0.58
CA CYS A 98 -0.35 2.83 -0.34
C CYS A 98 -1.68 2.55 0.37
N GLU A 99 -1.66 2.20 1.66
CA GLU A 99 -2.84 2.01 2.51
C GLU A 99 -3.53 3.33 2.89
N LEU A 100 -2.93 4.48 2.60
CA LEU A 100 -3.66 5.74 2.70
C LEU A 100 -4.76 5.82 1.63
N HIS A 101 -4.55 5.18 0.48
CA HIS A 101 -5.55 5.17 -0.59
C HIS A 101 -6.78 4.32 -0.22
N SER A 102 -6.59 3.20 0.50
CA SER A 102 -7.69 2.32 0.90
C SER A 102 -8.70 3.04 1.82
N ILE A 103 -8.25 4.00 2.64
CA ILE A 103 -9.13 4.86 3.45
C ILE A 103 -10.18 5.56 2.56
N PHE A 104 -9.76 6.16 1.45
CA PHE A 104 -10.68 6.87 0.55
C PHE A 104 -11.63 5.91 -0.17
N LEU A 105 -11.15 4.70 -0.52
CA LEU A 105 -12.00 3.65 -1.07
C LEU A 105 -13.06 3.17 -0.06
N HIS A 106 -12.70 3.01 1.21
CA HIS A 106 -13.64 2.63 2.27
C HIS A 106 -14.66 3.74 2.55
N VAL A 107 -14.23 5.00 2.62
CA VAL A 107 -15.13 6.15 2.76
C VAL A 107 -16.14 6.16 1.61
N ARG A 108 -15.69 5.96 0.37
CA ARG A 108 -16.57 5.86 -0.80
C ARG A 108 -17.55 4.69 -0.68
N LYS A 109 -17.08 3.50 -0.27
CA LYS A 109 -17.93 2.32 -0.09
C LYS A 109 -19.01 2.58 0.96
N VAL A 110 -18.65 3.12 2.12
CA VAL A 110 -19.58 3.48 3.20
C VAL A 110 -20.61 4.50 2.74
N ARG A 111 -20.19 5.56 2.03
CA ARG A 111 -21.11 6.55 1.47
C ARG A 111 -22.13 5.91 0.52
N ARG A 112 -21.69 5.01 -0.37
CA ARG A 112 -22.58 4.31 -1.30
C ARG A 112 -23.53 3.34 -0.59
N MET A 113 -23.11 2.73 0.51
CA MET A 113 -23.96 1.91 1.38
C MET A 113 -24.99 2.76 2.13
N ALA A 114 -24.65 3.99 2.53
CA ALA A 114 -25.57 4.96 3.13
C ALA A 114 -26.59 5.56 2.15
N GLY A 115 -26.63 5.10 0.90
CA GLY A 115 -27.59 5.57 -0.12
C GLY A 115 -27.28 6.93 -0.74
N VAL A 116 -26.18 7.58 -0.34
CA VAL A 116 -25.78 8.89 -0.87
C VAL A 116 -25.07 8.69 -2.22
N ARG A 117 -25.85 8.82 -3.30
CA ARG A 117 -25.38 8.60 -4.70
C ARG A 117 -25.40 9.85 -5.57
N ASP A 118 -25.66 11.01 -4.97
CA ASP A 118 -25.91 12.24 -5.73
C ASP A 118 -24.61 12.79 -6.35
N ALA A 119 -24.35 12.41 -7.61
CA ALA A 119 -23.15 12.74 -8.36
C ALA A 119 -22.92 14.25 -8.55
N LYS A 120 -23.97 15.06 -8.38
CA LYS A 120 -23.90 16.53 -8.48
C LYS A 120 -23.37 17.19 -7.19
N SER A 121 -23.33 16.46 -6.07
CA SER A 121 -22.85 16.99 -4.80
C SER A 121 -21.35 17.35 -4.86
N LYS A 122 -20.99 18.49 -4.27
CA LYS A 122 -19.59 18.89 -4.06
C LYS A 122 -18.78 17.81 -3.33
N ILE A 123 -19.44 17.03 -2.47
CA ILE A 123 -18.85 15.93 -1.71
C ILE A 123 -18.35 14.81 -2.65
N VAL A 124 -19.13 14.46 -3.69
CA VAL A 124 -18.75 13.41 -4.63
C VAL A 124 -17.57 13.83 -5.50
N LYS A 125 -17.54 15.10 -5.94
CA LYS A 125 -16.41 15.65 -6.69
C LYS A 125 -15.13 15.69 -5.85
N LEU A 126 -15.24 16.13 -4.60
CA LEU A 126 -14.10 16.16 -3.67
C LEU A 126 -13.58 14.75 -3.38
N GLU A 127 -14.46 13.78 -3.15
CA GLU A 127 -14.05 12.39 -2.94
C GLU A 127 -13.30 11.84 -4.15
N TRP A 128 -13.81 12.05 -5.36
CA TRP A 128 -13.13 11.62 -6.58
C TRP A 128 -11.76 12.28 -6.75
N PHE A 129 -11.67 13.58 -6.49
CA PHE A 129 -10.41 14.30 -6.52
C PHE A 129 -9.41 13.71 -5.52
N LEU A 130 -9.80 13.53 -4.26
CA LEU A 130 -8.95 12.94 -3.22
C LEU A 130 -8.55 11.50 -3.56
N ASN A 131 -9.46 10.71 -4.13
CA ASN A 131 -9.19 9.34 -4.53
C ASN A 131 -8.16 9.28 -5.67
N TRP A 132 -8.25 10.17 -6.66
CA TRP A 132 -7.26 10.27 -7.74
C TRP A 132 -5.90 10.75 -7.23
N VAL A 133 -5.89 11.81 -6.42
CA VAL A 133 -4.66 12.36 -5.83
C VAL A 133 -3.96 11.28 -5.01
N THR A 134 -4.68 10.60 -4.12
CA THR A 134 -4.08 9.55 -3.28
C THR A 134 -3.65 8.34 -4.08
N PHE A 135 -4.36 7.96 -5.14
CA PHE A 135 -3.92 6.89 -6.03
C PHE A 135 -2.56 7.21 -6.68
N ILE A 136 -2.43 8.42 -7.26
CA ILE A 136 -1.21 8.86 -7.95
C ILE A 136 -0.03 8.95 -6.98
N PHE A 137 -0.21 9.63 -5.84
CA PHE A 137 0.90 9.86 -4.92
C PHE A 137 1.22 8.63 -4.06
N ALA A 138 0.21 8.03 -3.42
CA ALA A 138 0.44 6.97 -2.43
C ALA A 138 0.69 5.60 -3.06
N ARG A 139 0.19 5.34 -4.28
CA ARG A 139 0.39 4.06 -4.97
C ARG A 139 1.39 4.21 -6.10
N SER A 140 1.08 4.98 -7.14
CA SER A 140 1.90 5.03 -8.36
C SER A 140 3.29 5.60 -8.10
N MET A 141 3.38 6.83 -7.58
CA MET A 141 4.66 7.50 -7.38
C MET A 141 5.51 6.78 -6.33
N SER A 142 4.96 6.47 -5.17
CA SER A 142 5.67 5.73 -4.12
C SER A 142 6.21 4.38 -4.59
N HIS A 143 5.41 3.57 -5.29
CA HIS A 143 5.86 2.25 -5.72
C HIS A 143 6.91 2.32 -6.84
N ILE A 144 6.77 3.29 -7.76
CA ILE A 144 7.77 3.53 -8.81
C ILE A 144 9.11 3.94 -8.15
N LEU A 145 9.08 4.87 -7.19
CA LEU A 145 10.29 5.31 -6.48
C LEU A 145 10.96 4.14 -5.74
N ILE A 146 10.19 3.31 -5.04
CA ILE A 146 10.71 2.13 -4.33
C ILE A 146 11.29 1.12 -5.32
N THR A 147 10.64 0.91 -6.47
CA THR A 147 11.13 -0.02 -7.51
C THR A 147 12.44 0.48 -8.12
N ILE A 148 12.52 1.77 -8.48
CA ILE A 148 13.76 2.39 -8.98
C ILE A 148 14.87 2.25 -7.92
N LYS A 149 14.53 2.45 -6.64
CA LYS A 149 15.50 2.33 -5.55
C LYS A 149 16.02 0.90 -5.40
N LEU A 150 15.13 -0.09 -5.42
CA LEU A 150 15.48 -1.51 -5.36
C LEU A 150 16.41 -1.91 -6.51
N ILE A 151 16.12 -1.44 -7.73
CA ILE A 151 16.97 -1.71 -8.90
C ILE A 151 18.33 -1.03 -8.76
N ARG A 152 18.38 0.23 -8.31
CA ARG A 152 19.65 0.96 -8.12
C ARG A 152 20.52 0.37 -7.02
N ASP A 153 19.90 -0.12 -5.95
CA ASP A 153 20.60 -0.73 -4.82
C ASP A 153 20.77 -2.24 -4.97
N ALA A 154 20.34 -2.85 -6.10
CA ALA A 154 20.38 -4.29 -6.29
C ALA A 154 21.78 -4.91 -6.04
N SER A 155 22.84 -4.18 -6.38
CA SER A 155 24.23 -4.60 -6.13
C SER A 155 24.67 -4.56 -4.66
N LYS A 156 23.95 -3.83 -3.81
CA LYS A 156 24.23 -3.68 -2.37
C LYS A 156 23.49 -4.69 -1.52
N PHE A 157 22.46 -5.34 -2.06
CA PHE A 157 21.79 -6.44 -1.37
C PHE A 157 22.75 -7.63 -1.23
N GLU A 158 22.81 -8.19 -0.03
CA GLU A 158 23.50 -9.45 0.19
C GLU A 158 22.88 -10.56 -0.66
N ARG A 159 23.69 -11.55 -1.06
CA ARG A 159 23.21 -12.71 -1.82
C ARG A 159 22.18 -13.47 -1.01
N GLY A 160 20.90 -13.32 -1.35
CA GLY A 160 19.81 -13.96 -0.65
C GLY A 160 18.45 -13.75 -1.34
N VAL A 161 17.41 -14.29 -0.71
CA VAL A 161 16.03 -14.26 -1.24
C VAL A 161 15.34 -12.89 -1.12
N GLN A 162 15.94 -11.93 -0.41
CA GLN A 162 15.34 -10.62 -0.13
C GLN A 162 15.11 -9.79 -1.40
N LEU A 163 16.14 -9.65 -2.25
CA LEU A 163 16.04 -8.86 -3.47
C LEU A 163 15.07 -9.49 -4.49
N PRO A 164 15.16 -10.79 -4.83
CA PRO A 164 14.17 -11.43 -5.70
C PRO A 164 12.74 -11.30 -5.18
N LEU A 165 12.52 -11.47 -3.87
CA LEU A 165 11.19 -11.32 -3.30
C LEU A 165 10.71 -9.87 -3.33
N ALA A 166 11.56 -8.90 -3.00
CA ALA A 166 11.20 -7.49 -3.05
C ALA A 166 10.84 -7.05 -4.47
N LEU A 167 11.59 -7.48 -5.48
CA LEU A 167 11.28 -7.23 -6.89
C LEU A 167 9.98 -7.91 -7.32
N PHE A 168 9.76 -9.17 -6.92
CA PHE A 168 8.51 -9.88 -7.18
C PHE A 168 7.30 -9.17 -6.54
N GLY A 169 7.42 -8.81 -5.27
CA GLY A 169 6.39 -8.06 -4.55
C GLY A 169 6.07 -6.74 -5.23
N MET A 170 7.08 -5.94 -5.56
CA MET A 170 6.87 -4.67 -6.26
C MET A 170 6.28 -4.83 -7.65
N ALA A 171 6.70 -5.85 -8.42
CA ALA A 171 6.14 -6.14 -9.74
C ALA A 171 4.66 -6.53 -9.64
N GLY A 172 4.32 -7.44 -8.73
CA GLY A 172 2.92 -7.85 -8.50
C GLY A 172 2.05 -6.69 -8.03
N MET A 173 2.55 -5.87 -7.10
CA MET A 173 1.85 -4.70 -6.59
C MET A 173 1.63 -3.62 -7.66
N ASN A 174 2.61 -3.40 -8.54
CA ASN A 174 2.46 -2.48 -9.67
C ASN A 174 1.43 -2.99 -10.69
N LEU A 175 1.42 -4.29 -11.00
CA LEU A 175 0.42 -4.89 -11.88
C LEU A 175 -1.00 -4.73 -11.33
N LEU A 176 -1.18 -5.01 -10.03
CA LEU A 176 -2.46 -4.83 -9.35
C LEU A 176 -2.90 -3.35 -9.31
N ASN A 177 -1.95 -2.42 -9.14
CA ASN A 177 -2.25 -0.99 -9.19
C ASN A 177 -2.75 -0.54 -10.57
N VAL A 178 -2.21 -1.09 -11.66
CA VAL A 178 -2.70 -0.81 -13.02
C VAL A 178 -4.15 -1.27 -13.16
N GLY A 179 -4.47 -2.49 -12.70
CA GLY A 179 -5.84 -3.01 -12.69
C GLY A 179 -6.80 -2.11 -11.90
N LEU A 180 -6.41 -1.74 -10.68
CA LEU A 180 -7.20 -0.82 -9.84
C LEU A 180 -7.41 0.55 -10.51
N GLY A 181 -6.41 1.07 -11.20
CA GLY A 181 -6.50 2.33 -11.94
C GLY A 181 -7.53 2.27 -13.07
N VAL A 182 -7.57 1.17 -13.82
CA VAL A 182 -8.57 0.92 -14.86
C VAL A 182 -9.98 0.84 -14.25
N ASP A 183 -10.14 0.13 -13.15
CA ASP A 183 -11.42 0.01 -12.45
C ASP A 183 -11.92 1.36 -11.92
N LEU A 184 -11.02 2.17 -11.34
CA LEU A 184 -11.33 3.52 -10.89
C LEU A 184 -11.77 4.42 -12.04
N PHE A 185 -11.05 4.37 -13.17
CA PHE A 185 -11.41 5.14 -14.35
C PHE A 185 -12.78 4.74 -14.92
N ASN A 186 -13.05 3.43 -15.01
CA ASN A 186 -14.34 2.91 -15.45
C ASN A 186 -15.47 3.33 -14.51
N ALA A 187 -15.24 3.28 -13.19
CA ALA A 187 -16.21 3.71 -12.20
C ALA A 187 -16.47 5.22 -12.27
N PHE A 188 -15.44 6.04 -12.53
CA PHE A 188 -15.58 7.49 -12.72
C PHE A 188 -16.42 7.81 -13.95
N LYS A 189 -16.16 7.13 -15.07
CA LYS A 189 -16.94 7.30 -16.30
C LYS A 189 -18.41 6.95 -16.10
N ARG A 190 -18.71 5.84 -15.40
CA ARG A 190 -20.09 5.41 -15.09
C ARG A 190 -20.83 6.40 -14.19
N GLU A 191 -20.17 6.95 -13.18
CA GLU A 191 -20.77 7.90 -12.23
C GLU A 191 -20.96 9.29 -12.84
N LYS A 192 -20.14 9.65 -13.85
CA LYS A 192 -20.34 10.87 -14.66
C LYS A 192 -21.48 10.74 -15.67
N SER A 193 -21.78 9.52 -16.14
CA SER A 193 -22.85 9.25 -17.11
C SER A 193 -24.22 8.96 -16.48
N SER A 194 -24.29 8.89 -15.14
CA SER A 194 -25.52 8.66 -14.36
C SER A 194 -26.08 9.97 -13.83
#